data_AF-A0A0G8CGE3-F1
#
_entry.id   AF-A0A0G8CGE3-F1
#
_cell.length_a   1.000
_cell.length_b   1.000
_cell.length_c   1.000
_cell.angle_alpha   90.00
_cell.angle_beta   90.00
_cell.angle_gamma   90.00
#
_symmetry.space_group_name_H-M   'P 1'
#
loop_
_entity.id
_entity.type
_entity.pdbx_description
1 polymer ?
#
loop_
_entity_poly.entity_id
_entity_poly.type
_entity_poly.pdbx_seq_one_letter_code
_entity_poly.pdbx_strand_id
1 'polypeptide(L)'
;MLVWQGTLSATVTETVVNNNVPTLQTPDGVTHTITSVPAWGETRSSGTFQGTIYTRAANVTSILQGLSNRATGDYFVERIPTANPPTQGTGVGWALVVVYRDNSYPVRNVSLYTGLLISTLGETATISNFITPSVSPVNARVFTMALNGDTDATGDNFNLNGTGLSGPNNVLNNFFASQVNNYLGNLNTFGSFGDRNMPIGTSATNRRAEFDVTNVPANGVLTAGSTSTTVNIPNTFDYIYAGAVGLQIDLAEARLTATKSVAVS
;
A
#
# COMPACT_ATOMS: atom_id res chain seq x y z
N MET A 1 -5.43 8.42 -4.92
CA MET A 1 -4.38 7.97 -5.85
C MET A 1 -4.68 6.55 -6.24
N LEU A 2 -4.71 6.25 -7.54
CA LEU A 2 -4.85 4.87 -8.02
C LEU A 2 -3.44 4.31 -8.23
N VAL A 3 -3.15 3.14 -7.68
CA VAL A 3 -1.89 2.41 -7.85
C VAL A 3 -2.20 1.04 -8.40
N TRP A 4 -1.45 0.58 -9.39
CA TRP A 4 -1.59 -0.76 -9.95
C TRP A 4 -0.24 -1.35 -10.30
N GLN A 5 -0.17 -2.67 -10.21
CA GLN A 5 1.04 -3.43 -10.47
C GLN A 5 0.71 -4.79 -11.08
N GLY A 6 1.67 -5.34 -11.80
CA GLY A 6 1.57 -6.65 -12.40
C GLY A 6 2.93 -7.19 -12.82
N THR A 7 3.01 -8.48 -13.08
CA THR A 7 4.21 -9.11 -13.60
C THR A 7 4.22 -9.13 -15.13
N LEU A 8 5.40 -9.09 -15.73
CA LEU A 8 5.61 -9.20 -17.18
C LEU A 8 5.97 -10.64 -17.54
N SER A 9 5.75 -10.97 -18.80
CA SER A 9 6.22 -12.21 -19.44
C SER A 9 6.84 -11.89 -20.80
N ALA A 10 7.26 -12.93 -21.54
CA ALA A 10 7.67 -12.78 -22.93
C ALA A 10 6.55 -12.19 -23.82
N THR A 11 5.29 -12.49 -23.49
CA THR A 11 4.11 -12.00 -24.23
C THR A 11 3.66 -10.63 -23.72
N VAL A 12 3.61 -10.47 -22.39
CA VAL A 12 3.18 -9.22 -21.75
C VAL A 12 4.44 -8.43 -21.38
N THR A 13 4.93 -7.66 -22.35
CA THR A 13 6.11 -6.81 -22.20
C THR A 13 5.74 -5.44 -21.63
N GLU A 14 6.74 -4.63 -21.27
CA GLU A 14 6.52 -3.24 -20.87
C GLU A 14 5.81 -2.43 -21.96
N THR A 15 6.11 -2.68 -23.24
CA THR A 15 5.40 -2.06 -24.37
C THR A 15 3.91 -2.41 -24.35
N VAL A 16 3.56 -3.66 -24.03
CA VAL A 16 2.14 -4.07 -23.87
C VAL A 16 1.50 -3.33 -22.71
N VAL A 17 2.17 -3.25 -21.56
CA VAL A 17 1.69 -2.49 -20.39
C VAL A 17 1.43 -1.02 -20.77
N ASN A 18 2.40 -0.36 -21.40
CA ASN A 18 2.30 1.06 -21.75
C ASN A 18 1.24 1.34 -22.83
N ASN A 19 0.97 0.39 -23.73
CA ASN A 19 -0.08 0.51 -24.75
C ASN A 19 -1.49 0.18 -24.19
N ASN A 20 -1.59 -0.48 -23.04
CA ASN A 20 -2.86 -0.78 -22.39
C ASN A 20 -3.14 0.24 -21.28
N VAL A 21 -3.64 1.40 -21.69
CA VAL A 21 -4.05 2.45 -20.75
C VAL A 21 -5.21 1.95 -19.88
N PRO A 22 -5.07 1.97 -18.52
CA PRO A 22 -6.14 1.53 -17.62
C PRO A 22 -7.39 2.40 -17.71
N THR A 23 -8.53 1.80 -17.38
CA THR A 23 -9.79 2.52 -17.17
C THR A 23 -10.23 2.37 -15.72
N LEU A 24 -10.84 3.42 -15.16
CA LEU A 24 -11.48 3.42 -13.84
C LEU A 24 -12.97 3.69 -14.04
N GLN A 25 -13.82 2.72 -13.72
CA GLN A 25 -15.25 2.94 -13.59
C GLN A 25 -15.57 3.38 -12.15
N THR A 26 -16.28 4.49 -12.02
CA THR A 26 -16.73 5.06 -10.74
C THR A 26 -18.11 4.52 -10.33
N PRO A 27 -18.52 4.71 -9.05
CA PRO A 27 -19.80 4.19 -8.53
C PRO A 27 -21.06 4.69 -9.24
N ASP A 28 -20.98 5.81 -9.96
CA ASP A 28 -22.06 6.34 -10.81
C ASP A 28 -22.11 5.69 -12.20
N GLY A 29 -21.25 4.70 -12.46
CA GLY A 29 -21.17 3.93 -13.70
C GLY A 29 -20.32 4.58 -14.80
N VAL A 30 -19.74 5.76 -14.56
CA VAL A 30 -18.93 6.48 -15.54
C VAL A 30 -17.52 5.88 -15.62
N THR A 31 -17.02 5.69 -16.83
CA THR A 31 -15.67 5.15 -17.07
C THR A 31 -14.71 6.24 -17.51
N HIS A 32 -13.56 6.32 -16.83
CA HIS A 32 -12.49 7.27 -17.08
C HIS A 32 -11.23 6.55 -17.57
N THR A 33 -10.59 7.06 -18.62
CA THR A 33 -9.24 6.63 -18.99
C THR A 33 -8.21 7.23 -18.03
N ILE A 34 -7.30 6.39 -17.52
CA ILE A 34 -6.33 6.79 -16.50
C ILE A 34 -4.93 6.85 -17.08
N THR A 35 -4.33 8.04 -17.05
CA THR A 35 -2.93 8.24 -17.42
C THR A 35 -2.02 8.11 -16.20
N SER A 36 -1.04 7.22 -16.27
CA SER A 36 -0.02 7.08 -15.23
C SER A 36 0.89 8.30 -15.16
N VAL A 37 1.34 8.64 -13.96
CA VAL A 37 2.41 9.62 -13.73
C VAL A 37 3.76 8.90 -13.84
N PRO A 38 4.63 9.23 -14.80
CA PRO A 38 5.88 8.50 -15.02
C PRO A 38 6.80 8.44 -13.80
N ALA A 39 6.85 9.52 -13.01
CA ALA A 39 7.69 9.58 -11.80
C ALA A 39 7.17 8.73 -10.62
N TRP A 40 5.97 8.16 -10.72
CA TRP A 40 5.32 7.36 -9.67
C TRP A 40 5.20 5.89 -10.07
N GLY A 41 5.96 5.47 -11.08
CA GLY A 41 5.95 4.12 -11.59
C GLY A 41 7.32 3.74 -12.12
N GLU A 42 7.55 2.44 -12.17
CA GLU A 42 8.78 1.88 -12.69
C GLU A 42 8.57 0.43 -13.10
N THR A 43 9.54 -0.10 -13.84
CA THR A 43 9.58 -1.47 -14.30
C THR A 43 10.96 -2.03 -13.95
N ARG A 44 11.02 -3.11 -13.18
CA ARG A 44 12.27 -3.65 -12.63
C ARG A 44 12.29 -5.17 -12.70
N SER A 45 13.47 -5.75 -12.92
CA SER A 45 13.67 -7.19 -12.96
C SER A 45 14.26 -7.72 -11.65
N SER A 46 13.70 -8.82 -11.15
CA SER A 46 14.29 -9.62 -10.08
C SER A 46 15.10 -10.75 -10.75
N GLY A 47 16.43 -10.63 -10.75
CA GLY A 47 17.33 -11.51 -11.53
C GLY A 47 17.39 -12.97 -11.09
N THR A 48 16.67 -13.37 -10.03
CA THR A 48 16.91 -14.66 -9.36
C THR A 48 15.78 -15.66 -9.52
N PHE A 49 14.52 -15.26 -9.63
CA PHE A 49 13.40 -16.16 -9.95
C PHE A 49 12.19 -15.30 -10.31
N GLN A 50 11.73 -15.48 -11.56
CA GLN A 50 10.53 -14.93 -12.21
C GLN A 50 10.31 -13.41 -12.25
N GLY A 51 10.47 -12.92 -13.48
CA GLY A 51 9.70 -11.82 -14.02
C GLY A 51 10.33 -10.44 -13.86
N THR A 52 10.06 -9.62 -14.86
CA THR A 52 10.08 -8.17 -14.70
C THR A 52 8.75 -7.79 -14.07
N ILE A 53 8.75 -6.95 -13.05
CA ILE A 53 7.57 -6.42 -12.37
C ILE A 53 7.40 -4.96 -12.78
N TYR A 54 6.16 -4.47 -12.85
CA TYR A 54 5.89 -3.05 -12.98
C TYR A 54 4.95 -2.55 -11.89
N THR A 55 5.16 -1.31 -11.46
CA THR A 55 4.16 -0.51 -10.74
C THR A 55 3.92 0.79 -11.48
N ARG A 56 2.70 1.31 -11.38
CA ARG A 56 2.29 2.61 -11.92
C ARG A 56 1.28 3.23 -10.96
N ALA A 57 1.18 4.55 -11.00
CA ALA A 57 0.18 5.27 -10.23
C ALA A 57 -0.35 6.50 -10.98
N ALA A 58 -1.54 6.95 -10.58
CA ALA A 58 -2.20 8.13 -11.11
C ALA A 58 -2.91 8.94 -10.03
N ASN A 59 -2.91 10.26 -10.19
CA ASN A 59 -3.74 11.15 -9.37
C ASN A 59 -5.15 11.21 -9.96
N VAL A 60 -6.10 10.58 -9.27
CA VAL A 60 -7.52 10.54 -9.65
C VAL A 60 -8.40 11.41 -8.75
N THR A 61 -7.79 12.35 -8.00
CA THR A 61 -8.51 13.17 -7.02
C THR A 61 -9.66 13.97 -7.64
N SER A 62 -9.47 14.57 -8.82
CA SER A 62 -10.52 15.34 -9.49
C SER A 62 -11.71 14.48 -9.92
N ILE A 63 -11.47 13.23 -10.31
CA ILE A 63 -12.53 12.25 -10.63
C ILE A 63 -13.36 11.99 -9.36
N LEU A 64 -12.71 11.65 -8.25
CA LEU A 64 -13.40 11.34 -6.99
C LEU A 64 -14.14 12.56 -6.41
N GLN A 65 -13.56 13.75 -6.49
CA GLN A 65 -14.21 14.99 -6.03
C GLN A 65 -15.43 15.38 -6.88
N GLY A 66 -15.51 14.92 -8.13
CA GLY A 66 -16.66 15.11 -9.00
C GLY A 66 -17.86 14.24 -8.64
N LEU A 67 -17.68 13.21 -7.80
CA LEU A 67 -18.74 12.28 -7.43
C LEU A 67 -19.68 12.88 -6.38
N SER A 68 -20.99 12.86 -6.67
CA SER A 68 -22.02 13.43 -5.79
C SER A 68 -22.22 12.65 -4.49
N ASN A 69 -21.77 11.40 -4.42
CA ASN A 69 -21.97 10.49 -3.30
C ASN A 69 -20.75 10.37 -2.37
N ARG A 70 -19.91 11.42 -2.32
CA ARG A 70 -18.66 11.44 -1.53
C ARG A 70 -17.74 10.26 -1.88
N ALA A 71 -17.68 9.89 -3.17
CA ALA A 71 -16.82 8.82 -3.67
C ALA A 71 -17.07 7.45 -3.01
N THR A 72 -18.29 7.18 -2.52
CA THR A 72 -18.65 5.91 -1.89
C THR A 72 -19.20 4.92 -2.93
N GLY A 73 -18.82 3.65 -2.84
CA GLY A 73 -19.37 2.57 -3.66
C GLY A 73 -18.31 1.75 -4.36
N ASP A 74 -18.73 0.98 -5.36
CA ASP A 74 -17.86 0.05 -6.08
C ASP A 74 -17.09 0.76 -7.19
N TYR A 75 -15.81 0.41 -7.30
CA TYR A 75 -14.91 0.87 -8.35
C TYR A 75 -14.39 -0.33 -9.12
N PHE A 76 -14.29 -0.19 -10.43
CA PHE A 76 -13.74 -1.22 -11.31
C PHE A 76 -12.55 -0.65 -12.06
N VAL A 77 -11.46 -1.41 -12.13
CA VAL A 77 -10.30 -1.06 -12.93
C VAL A 77 -10.06 -2.17 -13.94
N GLU A 78 -9.97 -1.78 -15.20
CA GLU A 78 -9.73 -2.71 -16.30
C GLU A 78 -8.41 -2.39 -17.00
N ARG A 79 -8.01 -3.29 -17.90
CA ARG A 79 -6.84 -3.13 -18.78
C ARG A 79 -5.53 -3.00 -18.00
N ILE A 80 -5.39 -3.74 -16.90
CA ILE A 80 -4.11 -3.94 -16.20
C ILE A 80 -3.51 -5.27 -16.69
N PRO A 81 -2.50 -5.26 -17.58
CA PRO A 81 -1.92 -6.49 -18.10
C PRO A 81 -1.07 -7.19 -17.04
N THR A 82 -1.01 -8.52 -17.11
CA THR A 82 -0.09 -9.33 -16.31
C THR A 82 0.37 -10.54 -17.10
N ALA A 83 1.42 -11.22 -16.63
CA ALA A 83 2.04 -12.35 -17.28
C ALA A 83 1.01 -13.40 -17.72
N ASN A 84 1.07 -13.76 -19.01
CA ASN A 84 0.23 -14.78 -19.63
C ASN A 84 1.09 -15.69 -20.55
N PRO A 85 1.07 -17.03 -20.38
CA PRO A 85 0.43 -17.77 -19.29
C PRO A 85 0.99 -17.37 -17.91
N PRO A 86 0.20 -17.45 -16.83
CA PRO A 86 0.70 -17.18 -15.50
C PRO A 86 1.66 -18.28 -15.06
N THR A 87 2.66 -17.89 -14.28
CA THR A 87 3.68 -18.75 -13.70
C THR A 87 3.81 -18.44 -12.20
N GLN A 88 4.54 -19.23 -11.41
CA GLN A 88 4.68 -18.97 -9.96
C GLN A 88 5.16 -17.53 -9.69
N GLY A 89 4.57 -16.85 -8.71
CA GLY A 89 4.84 -15.44 -8.41
C GLY A 89 4.26 -14.43 -9.40
N THR A 90 3.42 -14.89 -10.35
CA THR A 90 2.62 -14.00 -11.18
C THR A 90 1.47 -13.42 -10.38
N GLY A 91 1.35 -12.09 -10.40
CA GLY A 91 0.26 -11.39 -9.75
C GLY A 91 -0.17 -10.16 -10.53
N VAL A 92 -1.36 -9.67 -10.22
CA VAL A 92 -1.88 -8.39 -10.68
C VAL A 92 -2.80 -7.82 -9.64
N GLY A 93 -2.74 -6.52 -9.44
CA GLY A 93 -3.58 -5.88 -8.43
C GLY A 93 -3.53 -4.38 -8.52
N TRP A 94 -4.52 -3.76 -7.89
CA TRP A 94 -4.60 -2.32 -7.76
C TRP A 94 -5.19 -1.93 -6.40
N ALA A 95 -4.85 -0.73 -5.95
CA ALA A 95 -5.48 -0.10 -4.81
C ALA A 95 -5.81 1.35 -5.14
N LEU A 96 -7.01 1.78 -4.75
CA LEU A 96 -7.40 3.17 -4.72
C LEU A 96 -7.20 3.71 -3.30
N VAL A 97 -6.10 4.43 -3.09
CA VAL A 97 -5.77 5.03 -1.79
C VAL A 97 -6.37 6.43 -1.74
N VAL A 98 -7.37 6.63 -0.87
CA VAL A 98 -8.07 7.91 -0.70
C VAL A 98 -7.67 8.54 0.62
N VAL A 99 -7.03 9.70 0.55
CA VAL A 99 -6.75 10.54 1.71
C VAL A 99 -7.75 11.68 1.69
N TYR A 100 -8.53 11.82 2.76
CA TYR A 100 -9.54 12.85 2.90
C TYR A 100 -9.54 13.41 4.31
N ARG A 101 -10.06 14.63 4.46
CA ARG A 101 -10.21 15.28 5.75
C ARG A 101 -11.51 14.83 6.40
N ASP A 102 -11.40 14.36 7.63
CA ASP A 102 -12.52 14.10 8.51
C ASP A 102 -12.22 14.73 9.88
N ASN A 103 -13.05 15.69 10.29
CA ASN A 103 -12.86 16.43 11.53
C ASN A 103 -13.18 15.61 12.79
N SER A 104 -13.67 14.37 12.64
CA SER A 104 -13.85 13.43 13.75
C SER A 104 -12.57 12.70 14.16
N TYR A 105 -11.50 12.82 13.36
CA TYR A 105 -10.20 12.20 13.63
C TYR A 105 -9.13 13.24 14.03
N PRO A 106 -8.09 12.82 14.77
CA PRO A 106 -6.94 13.68 15.08
C PRO A 106 -6.26 14.20 13.81
N VAL A 107 -5.57 15.33 13.95
CA VAL A 107 -4.70 15.87 12.91
C VAL A 107 -3.59 14.85 12.64
N ARG A 108 -3.35 14.54 11.37
CA ARG A 108 -2.38 13.54 10.94
C ARG A 108 -1.51 14.07 9.82
N ASN A 109 -0.25 13.65 9.81
CA ASN A 109 0.53 13.62 8.58
C ASN A 109 0.17 12.32 7.84
N VAL A 110 -0.29 12.45 6.60
CA VAL A 110 -0.53 11.30 5.72
C VAL A 110 0.35 11.44 4.49
N SER A 111 1.25 10.48 4.31
CA SER A 111 2.19 10.44 3.19
C SER A 111 2.03 9.12 2.44
N LEU A 112 2.18 9.16 1.13
CA LEU A 112 2.08 7.98 0.28
C LEU A 112 3.23 7.98 -0.71
N TYR A 113 3.94 6.86 -0.75
CA TYR A 113 5.14 6.63 -1.54
C TYR A 113 4.83 5.52 -2.53
N THR A 114 5.08 5.78 -3.80
CA THR A 114 4.96 4.80 -4.89
C THR A 114 6.34 4.42 -5.38
N GLY A 115 6.47 3.19 -5.83
CA GLY A 115 7.75 2.62 -6.24
C GLY A 115 7.80 1.17 -5.80
N LEU A 116 8.71 0.40 -6.37
CA LEU A 116 8.89 -1.01 -6.10
C LEU A 116 9.95 -1.20 -5.02
N LEU A 117 9.56 -1.87 -3.95
CA LEU A 117 10.46 -2.63 -3.11
C LEU A 117 10.39 -4.10 -3.54
N ILE A 118 11.55 -4.69 -3.86
CA ILE A 118 11.66 -6.09 -4.27
C ILE A 118 12.48 -6.85 -3.22
N SER A 119 11.87 -7.84 -2.58
CA SER A 119 12.46 -8.51 -1.41
C SER A 119 13.81 -9.17 -1.70
N THR A 120 13.93 -9.83 -2.85
CA THR A 120 15.14 -10.54 -3.29
C THR A 120 16.33 -9.66 -3.62
N LEU A 121 16.12 -8.35 -3.75
CA LEU A 121 17.20 -7.39 -3.97
C LEU A 121 17.73 -6.84 -2.64
N GLY A 122 17.15 -7.25 -1.49
CA GLY A 122 17.62 -6.87 -0.16
C GLY A 122 17.57 -5.36 0.11
N GLU A 123 16.67 -4.68 -0.59
CA GLU A 123 16.65 -3.22 -0.66
C GLU A 123 16.16 -2.61 0.65
N THR A 124 16.72 -1.44 0.98
CA THR A 124 16.16 -0.58 2.01
C THR A 124 15.89 0.79 1.40
N ALA A 125 14.62 1.15 1.28
CA ALA A 125 14.21 2.47 0.83
C ALA A 125 14.24 3.46 2.00
N THR A 126 14.61 4.69 1.71
CA THR A 126 14.38 5.83 2.61
C THR A 126 13.14 6.57 2.13
N ILE A 127 12.13 6.66 3.00
CA ILE A 127 10.96 7.51 2.76
C ILE A 127 11.08 8.76 3.64
N SER A 128 10.75 9.92 3.06
CA SER A 128 10.96 11.23 3.68
C SER A 128 9.81 12.19 3.38
N ASN A 129 9.90 13.45 3.82
CA ASN A 129 8.85 14.46 3.66
C ASN A 129 7.55 14.13 4.42
N PHE A 130 7.67 13.42 5.54
CA PHE A 130 6.65 13.38 6.58
C PHE A 130 7.11 14.19 7.78
N ILE A 131 6.21 14.43 8.72
CA ILE A 131 6.55 14.97 10.04
C ILE A 131 6.03 14.03 11.12
N THR A 132 6.82 13.88 12.17
CA THR A 132 6.41 13.24 13.42
C THR A 132 6.29 14.29 14.53
N PRO A 133 5.47 14.03 15.57
CA PRO A 133 5.48 14.85 16.78
C PRO A 133 6.90 14.96 17.36
N SER A 134 7.19 16.08 18.04
CA SER A 134 8.45 16.26 18.76
C SER A 134 8.52 15.47 20.08
N VAL A 135 7.45 14.77 20.45
CA VAL A 135 7.33 13.98 21.67
C VAL A 135 7.00 12.53 21.35
N SER A 136 7.55 11.62 22.14
CA SER A 136 7.26 10.19 22.08
C SER A 136 6.08 9.81 23.01
N PRO A 137 5.38 8.69 22.74
CA PRO A 137 5.53 7.82 21.57
C PRO A 137 4.90 8.45 20.31
N VAL A 138 5.49 8.16 19.14
CA VAL A 138 4.86 8.48 17.86
C VAL A 138 3.82 7.40 17.55
N ASN A 139 2.55 7.77 17.50
CA ASN A 139 1.47 6.88 17.07
C ASN A 139 1.35 6.92 15.56
N ALA A 140 1.40 5.75 14.93
CA ALA A 140 1.42 5.65 13.48
C ALA A 140 0.79 4.35 12.98
N ARG A 141 0.40 4.37 11.71
CA ARG A 141 0.03 3.20 10.93
C ARG A 141 0.74 3.22 9.59
N VAL A 142 1.01 2.03 9.05
CA VAL A 142 1.68 1.87 7.76
C VAL A 142 0.81 1.07 6.82
N PHE A 143 0.51 1.67 5.67
CA PHE A 143 -0.15 1.03 4.55
C PHE A 143 0.88 0.39 3.62
N THR A 144 0.54 -0.77 3.05
CA THR A 144 1.27 -1.32 1.89
C THR A 144 0.32 -2.06 0.96
N MET A 145 0.71 -2.12 -0.31
CA MET A 145 0.17 -3.10 -1.26
C MET A 145 1.31 -3.87 -1.91
N ALA A 146 1.17 -5.18 -2.01
CA ALA A 146 2.22 -6.05 -2.53
C ALA A 146 1.65 -7.20 -3.36
N LEU A 147 2.40 -7.64 -4.37
CA LEU A 147 2.15 -8.89 -5.07
C LEU A 147 2.99 -10.01 -4.47
N ASN A 148 2.48 -11.23 -4.63
CA ASN A 148 3.02 -12.49 -4.11
C ASN A 148 2.96 -12.57 -2.58
N GLY A 149 3.31 -13.73 -2.04
CA GLY A 149 3.28 -14.04 -0.61
C GLY A 149 2.50 -15.32 -0.40
N ASP A 150 3.24 -16.44 -0.37
CA ASP A 150 2.67 -17.76 -0.17
C ASP A 150 2.21 -17.87 1.27
N THR A 151 0.90 -18.08 1.45
CA THR A 151 0.32 -18.15 2.79
C THR A 151 0.94 -19.23 3.67
N ASP A 152 1.42 -20.33 3.07
CA ASP A 152 2.02 -21.48 3.75
C ASP A 152 3.56 -21.42 3.81
N ALA A 153 4.15 -20.31 3.34
CA ALA A 153 5.54 -19.98 3.55
C ALA A 153 5.74 -19.15 4.83
N THR A 154 7.01 -18.90 5.14
CA THR A 154 7.43 -18.05 6.27
C THR A 154 8.74 -17.35 5.93
N GLY A 155 9.07 -16.30 6.70
CA GLY A 155 10.35 -15.61 6.62
C GLY A 155 10.28 -14.24 5.97
N ASP A 156 9.14 -13.86 5.41
CA ASP A 156 8.85 -12.53 4.90
C ASP A 156 8.35 -11.60 6.02
N ASN A 157 8.87 -10.39 6.02
CA ASN A 157 8.54 -9.36 7.00
C ASN A 157 8.34 -8.02 6.28
N PHE A 158 7.54 -7.15 6.88
CA PHE A 158 7.48 -5.74 6.49
C PHE A 158 8.03 -4.88 7.62
N ASN A 159 9.15 -4.21 7.37
CA ASN A 159 9.81 -3.46 8.42
C ASN A 159 9.72 -1.96 8.18
N LEU A 160 9.56 -1.23 9.27
CA LEU A 160 9.70 0.22 9.35
C LEU A 160 10.75 0.54 10.41
N ASN A 161 11.72 1.39 10.08
CA ASN A 161 12.77 1.79 11.01
C ASN A 161 13.48 0.60 11.68
N GLY A 162 13.74 -0.46 10.91
CA GLY A 162 14.34 -1.71 11.39
C GLY A 162 13.45 -2.58 12.29
N THR A 163 12.18 -2.22 12.50
CA THR A 163 11.22 -2.99 13.30
C THR A 163 10.23 -3.72 12.41
N GLY A 164 10.09 -5.03 12.61
CA GLY A 164 9.07 -5.83 11.94
C GLY A 164 7.66 -5.45 12.39
N LEU A 165 6.79 -5.18 11.42
CA LEU A 165 5.40 -4.82 11.65
C LEU A 165 4.50 -6.04 11.58
N SER A 166 3.35 -5.97 12.23
CA SER A 166 2.27 -6.95 12.10
C SER A 166 0.92 -6.29 12.34
N GLY A 167 -0.13 -6.96 11.88
CA GLY A 167 -1.52 -6.57 12.08
C GLY A 167 -2.41 -7.80 12.29
N PRO A 168 -3.73 -7.57 12.46
CA PRO A 168 -4.69 -8.64 12.76
C PRO A 168 -4.68 -9.81 11.77
N ASN A 169 -4.37 -9.52 10.50
CA ASN A 169 -4.31 -10.53 9.43
C ASN A 169 -2.94 -10.56 8.73
N ASN A 170 -1.91 -9.87 9.21
CA ASN A 170 -0.56 -9.89 8.62
C ASN A 170 0.42 -10.16 9.76
N VAL A 171 0.87 -11.41 9.92
CA VAL A 171 1.62 -11.83 11.11
C VAL A 171 3.12 -11.56 10.94
N LEU A 172 3.85 -11.47 12.06
CA LEU A 172 5.31 -11.44 11.99
C LEU A 172 5.81 -12.74 11.36
N ASN A 173 6.88 -12.64 10.56
CA ASN A 173 7.50 -13.78 9.87
C ASN A 173 6.58 -14.50 8.85
N ASN A 174 5.41 -13.93 8.54
CA ASN A 174 4.57 -14.25 7.39
C ASN A 174 3.63 -13.05 7.12
N PHE A 175 4.23 -11.93 6.74
CA PHE A 175 3.50 -10.67 6.65
C PHE A 175 2.62 -10.60 5.40
N PHE A 176 3.13 -11.08 4.27
CA PHE A 176 2.48 -11.06 2.96
C PHE A 176 1.88 -12.44 2.70
N ALA A 177 0.57 -12.56 2.94
CA ALA A 177 -0.14 -13.83 2.93
C ALA A 177 -1.48 -13.73 2.17
N SER A 178 -1.55 -12.89 1.13
CA SER A 178 -2.75 -12.64 0.33
C SER A 178 -3.91 -12.02 1.11
N GLN A 179 -3.61 -10.94 1.85
CA GLN A 179 -4.53 -10.34 2.81
C GLN A 179 -5.04 -8.99 2.31
N VAL A 180 -6.32 -8.96 1.93
CA VAL A 180 -7.03 -7.71 1.60
C VAL A 180 -7.81 -7.26 2.83
N ASN A 181 -7.32 -6.19 3.43
CA ASN A 181 -7.80 -5.64 4.69
C ASN A 181 -8.32 -4.22 4.51
N ASN A 182 -9.15 -3.79 5.47
CA ASN A 182 -9.58 -2.41 5.57
C ASN A 182 -8.46 -1.53 6.16
N TYR A 183 -8.73 -0.23 6.28
CA TYR A 183 -7.76 0.74 6.80
C TYR A 183 -7.35 0.50 8.28
N LEU A 184 -8.03 -0.39 9.01
CA LEU A 184 -7.65 -0.80 10.37
C LEU A 184 -6.84 -2.11 10.39
N GLY A 185 -6.58 -2.73 9.23
CA GLY A 185 -5.88 -4.02 9.12
C GLY A 185 -6.78 -5.22 9.40
N ASN A 186 -8.10 -5.00 9.57
CA ASN A 186 -9.08 -6.07 9.71
C ASN A 186 -9.54 -6.54 8.33
N LEU A 187 -9.99 -7.79 8.23
CA LEU A 187 -10.49 -8.40 6.99
C LEU A 187 -11.51 -7.47 6.31
N ASN A 188 -11.26 -7.16 5.03
CA ASN A 188 -12.24 -6.48 4.21
C ASN A 188 -13.22 -7.52 3.65
N THR A 189 -14.51 -7.36 3.96
CA THR A 189 -15.59 -8.26 3.54
C THR A 189 -16.39 -7.73 2.34
N PHE A 190 -16.04 -6.57 1.82
CA PHE A 190 -16.66 -5.98 0.63
C PHE A 190 -16.08 -6.55 -0.67
N GLY A 191 -16.84 -6.40 -1.76
CA GLY A 191 -16.45 -6.82 -3.11
C GLY A 191 -16.81 -8.26 -3.47
N SER A 192 -16.48 -8.66 -4.70
CA SER A 192 -16.92 -9.93 -5.32
C SER A 192 -16.36 -11.20 -4.68
N PHE A 193 -15.21 -11.10 -4.00
CA PHE A 193 -14.62 -12.20 -3.23
C PHE A 193 -14.90 -12.11 -1.71
N GLY A 194 -15.70 -11.13 -1.27
CA GLY A 194 -16.19 -11.01 0.09
C GLY A 194 -15.11 -11.14 1.16
N ASP A 195 -15.26 -12.12 2.04
CA ASP A 195 -14.41 -12.43 3.19
C ASP A 195 -13.29 -13.46 2.90
N ARG A 196 -13.05 -13.78 1.63
CA ARG A 196 -12.22 -14.94 1.25
C ARG A 196 -10.73 -14.63 1.12
N ASN A 197 -10.11 -14.02 2.14
CA ASN A 197 -8.63 -14.05 2.21
C ASN A 197 -8.12 -15.49 2.29
N MET A 198 -6.87 -15.70 1.90
CA MET A 198 -6.19 -16.97 2.13
C MET A 198 -6.05 -17.21 3.65
N PRO A 199 -6.30 -18.42 4.17
CA PRO A 199 -5.97 -18.73 5.56
C PRO A 199 -4.47 -18.68 5.78
N ILE A 200 -4.01 -17.91 6.75
CA ILE A 200 -2.57 -17.78 7.07
C ILE A 200 -2.02 -19.16 7.47
N GLY A 201 -0.91 -19.57 6.86
CA GLY A 201 -0.22 -20.83 7.12
C GLY A 201 -0.77 -22.03 6.36
N THR A 202 -1.80 -21.88 5.52
CA THR A 202 -2.38 -23.02 4.79
C THR A 202 -3.00 -22.60 3.46
N SER A 203 -2.46 -23.16 2.38
CA SER A 203 -3.01 -23.01 1.03
C SER A 203 -4.45 -23.53 0.95
N ALA A 204 -5.32 -22.77 0.29
CA ALA A 204 -6.72 -23.14 0.07
C ALA A 204 -7.21 -22.69 -1.30
N THR A 205 -8.18 -23.42 -1.86
CA THR A 205 -8.79 -23.08 -3.15
C THR A 205 -9.92 -22.05 -2.99
N ASN A 206 -10.25 -21.35 -4.08
CA ASN A 206 -11.31 -20.33 -4.14
C ASN A 206 -11.14 -19.18 -3.14
N ARG A 207 -9.89 -18.74 -2.93
CA ARG A 207 -9.50 -17.62 -2.08
C ARG A 207 -8.89 -16.48 -2.90
N ARG A 208 -8.81 -15.29 -2.30
CA ARG A 208 -7.90 -14.22 -2.74
C ARG A 208 -6.47 -14.74 -2.57
N ALA A 209 -5.65 -14.52 -3.59
CA ALA A 209 -4.26 -14.99 -3.66
C ALA A 209 -3.38 -13.92 -4.32
N GLU A 210 -2.08 -13.99 -4.06
CA GLU A 210 -1.02 -13.21 -4.75
C GLU A 210 -1.10 -11.69 -4.58
N PHE A 211 -1.96 -11.17 -3.70
CA PHE A 211 -2.11 -9.73 -3.50
C PHE A 211 -2.47 -9.38 -2.05
N ASP A 212 -1.64 -8.53 -1.46
CA ASP A 212 -1.85 -7.94 -0.15
C ASP A 212 -2.20 -6.45 -0.28
N VAL A 213 -3.19 -6.02 0.49
CA VAL A 213 -3.53 -4.61 0.70
C VAL A 213 -3.89 -4.46 2.16
N THR A 214 -3.01 -3.83 2.93
CA THR A 214 -3.19 -3.77 4.39
C THR A 214 -2.71 -2.45 4.98
N ASN A 215 -3.19 -2.13 6.17
CA ASN A 215 -2.72 -1.03 6.99
C ASN A 215 -2.55 -1.49 8.43
N VAL A 216 -1.31 -1.50 8.92
CA VAL A 216 -0.94 -2.10 10.22
C VAL A 216 -0.47 -1.04 11.21
N PRO A 217 -0.64 -1.25 12.54
CA PRO A 217 -0.11 -0.34 13.54
C PRO A 217 1.43 -0.31 13.53
N ALA A 218 1.99 0.86 13.77
CA ALA A 218 3.44 1.10 13.91
C ALA A 218 3.74 2.07 15.07
N ASN A 219 2.95 1.96 16.16
CA ASN A 219 3.09 2.81 17.34
C ASN A 219 4.46 2.61 18.00
N GLY A 220 5.16 3.71 18.25
CA GLY A 220 6.49 3.71 18.87
C GLY A 220 7.63 3.30 17.95
N VAL A 221 7.36 2.98 16.67
CA VAL A 221 8.40 2.56 15.71
C VAL A 221 9.17 3.75 15.15
N LEU A 222 8.48 4.86 14.89
CA LEU A 222 9.09 6.09 14.37
C LEU A 222 9.70 6.93 15.51
N THR A 223 10.86 7.53 15.24
CA THR A 223 11.52 8.45 16.17
C THR A 223 10.80 9.80 16.18
N ALA A 224 10.57 10.37 17.37
CA ALA A 224 10.02 11.72 17.52
C ALA A 224 10.92 12.79 16.85
N GLY A 225 10.30 13.76 16.19
CA GLY A 225 10.97 14.82 15.43
C GLY A 225 11.65 14.36 14.13
N SER A 226 11.52 13.09 13.73
CA SER A 226 12.02 12.60 12.45
C SER A 226 11.15 13.06 11.27
N THR A 227 11.80 13.26 10.12
CA THR A 227 11.18 13.59 8.83
C THR A 227 11.47 12.56 7.74
N SER A 228 12.17 11.49 8.10
CA SER A 228 12.52 10.37 7.25
C SER A 228 12.70 9.10 8.06
N THR A 229 12.46 7.95 7.44
CA THR A 229 12.66 6.62 8.01
C THR A 229 13.03 5.63 6.92
N THR A 230 13.47 4.44 7.30
CA THR A 230 13.73 3.33 6.39
C THR A 230 12.56 2.36 6.33
N VAL A 231 12.41 1.71 5.18
CA VAL A 231 11.47 0.62 4.93
C VAL A 231 12.18 -0.47 4.14
N ASN A 232 11.98 -1.73 4.54
CA ASN A 232 12.40 -2.89 3.76
C ASN A 232 11.44 -4.08 3.96
N ILE A 233 11.57 -5.06 3.06
CA ILE A 233 10.73 -6.26 3.02
C ILE A 233 11.58 -7.53 2.95
N PRO A 234 12.38 -7.84 3.98
CA PRO A 234 13.26 -8.99 3.94
C PRO A 234 12.42 -10.28 3.88
N ASN A 235 12.93 -11.26 3.12
CA ASN A 235 12.29 -12.55 2.92
C ASN A 235 13.32 -13.68 3.04
N THR A 236 12.83 -14.89 3.30
CA THR A 236 13.64 -16.12 3.18
C THR A 236 13.18 -16.98 2.01
N PHE A 237 11.86 -17.01 1.74
CA PHE A 237 11.26 -17.89 0.75
C PHE A 237 10.57 -17.09 -0.37
N ASP A 238 9.65 -16.19 -0.01
CA ASP A 238 8.78 -15.51 -0.97
C ASP A 238 9.43 -14.37 -1.75
N TYR A 239 9.03 -14.22 -3.01
CA TYR A 239 9.40 -13.10 -3.87
C TYR A 239 8.36 -11.99 -3.75
N ILE A 240 8.54 -11.06 -2.81
CA ILE A 240 7.55 -10.02 -2.54
C ILE A 240 7.86 -8.75 -3.34
N TYR A 241 6.82 -8.17 -3.93
CA TYR A 241 6.89 -6.92 -4.68
C TYR A 241 5.91 -5.89 -4.13
N ALA A 242 6.38 -5.00 -3.25
CA ALA A 242 5.55 -3.93 -2.70
C ALA A 242 5.59 -2.70 -3.62
N GLY A 243 4.43 -2.25 -4.11
CA GLY A 243 4.33 -1.16 -5.10
C GLY A 243 3.95 0.20 -4.53
N ALA A 244 3.53 0.23 -3.26
CA ALA A 244 3.31 1.47 -2.53
C ALA A 244 3.42 1.25 -1.03
N VAL A 245 3.89 2.28 -0.33
CA VAL A 245 3.93 2.36 1.14
C VAL A 245 3.30 3.67 1.57
N GLY A 246 2.41 3.64 2.55
CA GLY A 246 1.79 4.83 3.12
C GLY A 246 2.09 4.98 4.60
N LEU A 247 2.25 6.20 5.08
CA LEU A 247 2.36 6.54 6.49
C LEU A 247 1.15 7.36 6.92
N GLN A 248 0.54 6.97 8.04
CA GLN A 248 -0.44 7.75 8.76
C GLN A 248 0.12 8.01 10.16
N ILE A 249 0.52 9.24 10.44
CA ILE A 249 1.17 9.62 11.71
C ILE A 249 0.26 10.61 12.42
N ASP A 250 -0.13 10.28 13.66
CA ASP A 250 -0.88 11.23 14.48
C ASP A 250 0.04 12.40 14.87
N LEU A 251 -0.42 13.62 14.61
CA LEU A 251 0.26 14.83 15.05
C LEU A 251 -0.31 15.23 16.40
N ALA A 252 0.56 15.54 17.36
CA ALA A 252 0.12 16.12 18.62
C ALA A 252 -0.66 17.41 18.31
N GLU A 253 -1.81 17.59 18.96
CA GLU A 253 -2.58 18.82 18.82
C GLU A 253 -1.73 20.02 19.26
N ALA A 254 -1.95 21.17 18.61
CA ALA A 254 -1.32 22.41 19.05
C ALA A 254 -1.73 22.71 20.50
N ARG A 255 -0.79 22.59 21.43
CA ARG A 255 -1.02 22.94 22.84
C ARG A 255 -0.95 24.45 23.01
N LEU A 256 -2.08 25.12 22.83
CA LEU A 256 -2.21 26.55 23.15
C LEU A 256 -2.13 26.75 24.67
N THR A 257 -1.03 27.32 25.14
CA THR A 257 -0.89 27.70 26.55
C THR A 257 -1.11 29.22 26.63
N ALA A 258 -2.27 29.63 27.14
CA ALA A 258 -2.55 31.05 27.36
C ALA A 258 -1.84 31.50 28.65
N THR A 259 -0.84 32.38 28.52
CA THR A 259 -0.19 33.00 29.68
C THR A 259 -0.91 34.30 30.02
N LYS A 260 -1.59 34.35 31.17
CA LYS A 260 -2.16 35.59 31.71
C LYS A 260 -1.15 36.20 32.69
N SER A 261 -0.75 37.44 32.47
CA SER A 261 0.02 38.24 33.44
C SER A 261 -0.75 39.51 33.80
N VAL A 262 -0.53 39.99 35.03
CA VAL A 262 -0.96 41.31 35.52
C VAL A 262 0.29 42.02 36.01
N ALA A 263 0.51 43.25 35.55
CA ALA A 263 1.48 44.15 36.17
C ALA A 263 0.79 44.86 37.33
N VAL A 264 1.34 44.72 38.54
CA VAL A 264 0.90 45.51 39.70
C VAL A 264 1.83 46.71 39.79
N SER A 265 1.29 47.90 39.61
CA SER A 265 1.96 49.19 39.80
C SER A 265 1.80 49.69 41.22
#